data_AF-O02213-F1
#
_entry.id   AF-O02213-F1
#
_cell.length_a   1.000
_cell.length_b   1.000
_cell.length_c   1.000
_cell.angle_alpha   90.00
_cell.angle_beta   90.00
_cell.angle_gamma   90.00
#
_symmetry.space_group_name_H-M   'P 1'
#
loop_
_entity.id
_entity.type
_entity.pdbx_description
1 polymer ?
#
loop_
_entity_poly.entity_id
_entity_poly.type
_entity_poly.pdbx_seq_one_letter_code
_entity_poly.pdbx_strand_id
1 'polypeptide(L)'
;MFRNYTDSVQEMVLRAIDSIRDSVINASSAVSTTTLPPLDIPMTSMKPPSIIPTVELVLGTITYLVIIAMTVVGNTLVVVAVFSYRPLKKVQNYFLVSLAASDLAVAIFVMPLHVVTFLAGGKWLLGVTVCQFFTTADILLCTSSILNLCAIALDRYWAIHNPINYAQKRTTKFVCIVIVIVWILSMLISVPPIIGWNNWQENMMEDSCGLSTEKAFVVFSAAGSFFLPLLVMVVVYVKIFISARQRIRTNRGRSALMRIQNAEGDDDYRKMSIKRASVESARTSSRVGEKTPLVIADGQTTVTTLAAHSTDGGSLPKDETTKHMKYHNNGSCKVKVKDVKEDEGNPNPTAVLRKREKISVAKEKRAAKTIAVIIFVFSFCWLPFFVAYVIRPFCETCKLHAKVEQAFTWLGYINSSLNPFLYGILNLEFRRAFKKILCPKAVLEQRRRRMSAQP
;
A
#
# COMPACT_ATOMS: atom_id res chain seq x y z
N MET A 1 -8.53 8.74 44.26
CA MET A 1 -9.43 7.91 43.45
C MET A 1 -8.74 7.37 42.19
N PHE A 2 -8.19 8.20 41.29
CA PHE A 2 -7.46 7.73 40.11
C PHE A 2 -6.23 6.84 40.43
N ARG A 3 -5.42 7.17 41.43
CA ARG A 3 -4.25 6.38 41.83
C ARG A 3 -4.62 4.97 42.35
N ASN A 4 -5.59 4.89 43.26
CA ASN A 4 -6.10 3.60 43.75
C ASN A 4 -6.72 2.77 42.62
N TYR A 5 -7.34 3.41 41.62
CA TYR A 5 -7.89 2.73 40.45
C TYR A 5 -6.77 2.16 39.55
N THR A 6 -5.71 2.94 39.28
CA THR A 6 -4.56 2.44 38.50
C THR A 6 -3.85 1.30 39.20
N ASP A 7 -3.66 1.39 40.52
CA ASP A 7 -3.00 0.34 41.30
C ASP A 7 -3.86 -0.95 41.32
N SER A 8 -5.19 -0.83 41.48
CA SER A 8 -6.11 -1.97 41.44
C SER A 8 -6.18 -2.64 40.05
N VAL A 9 -6.17 -1.86 38.97
CA VAL A 9 -6.13 -2.39 37.60
C VAL A 9 -4.79 -3.08 37.36
N GLN A 10 -3.67 -2.51 37.82
CA GLN A 10 -2.36 -3.12 37.71
C GLN A 10 -2.28 -4.46 38.46
N GLU A 11 -2.78 -4.53 39.71
CA GLU A 11 -2.85 -5.78 40.47
C GLU A 11 -3.75 -6.82 39.78
N MET A 12 -4.90 -6.41 39.24
CA MET A 12 -5.82 -7.31 38.54
C MET A 12 -5.16 -7.92 37.29
N VAL A 13 -4.45 -7.09 36.50
CA VAL A 13 -3.71 -7.54 35.32
C VAL A 13 -2.57 -8.48 35.72
N LEU A 14 -1.82 -8.15 36.78
CA LEU A 14 -0.75 -9.01 37.30
C LEU A 14 -1.29 -10.39 37.73
N ARG A 15 -2.36 -10.42 38.52
CA ARG A 15 -3.01 -11.67 38.95
C ARG A 15 -3.53 -12.49 37.76
N ALA A 16 -4.10 -11.84 36.74
CA ALA A 16 -4.54 -12.53 35.54
C ALA A 16 -3.37 -13.13 34.76
N ILE A 17 -2.26 -12.40 34.62
CA ILE A 17 -1.06 -12.90 33.95
C ILE A 17 -0.42 -14.04 34.72
N ASP A 18 -0.29 -13.92 36.04
CA ASP A 18 0.24 -14.98 36.90
C ASP A 18 -0.69 -16.21 36.85
N SER A 19 -2.02 -16.03 36.90
CA SER A 19 -2.98 -17.13 36.77
C SER A 19 -2.90 -17.82 35.41
N ILE A 20 -2.74 -17.07 34.32
CA ILE A 20 -2.53 -17.65 32.98
C ILE A 20 -1.20 -18.39 32.94
N ARG A 21 -0.12 -17.78 33.45
CA ARG A 21 1.21 -18.39 33.53
C ARG A 21 1.18 -19.70 34.31
N ASP A 22 0.54 -19.72 35.47
CA ASP A 22 0.40 -20.91 36.31
C ASP A 22 -0.47 -21.97 35.64
N SER A 23 -1.55 -21.58 34.96
CA SER A 23 -2.39 -22.50 34.18
C SER A 23 -1.60 -23.14 33.03
N VAL A 24 -0.78 -22.34 32.36
CA VAL A 24 0.08 -22.75 31.24
C VAL A 24 1.19 -23.69 31.73
N ILE A 25 1.82 -23.38 32.87
CA ILE A 25 2.83 -24.24 33.49
C ILE A 25 2.19 -25.54 34.00
N ASN A 26 1.05 -25.49 34.70
CA ASN A 26 0.37 -26.69 35.22
C ASN A 26 -0.11 -27.62 34.10
N ALA A 27 -0.53 -27.08 32.95
CA ALA A 27 -0.85 -27.88 31.76
C ALA A 27 0.37 -28.67 31.26
N SER A 28 1.59 -28.11 31.37
CA SER A 28 2.83 -28.80 31.00
C SER A 28 3.18 -29.94 31.96
N SER A 29 2.95 -29.74 33.26
CA SER A 29 3.16 -30.77 34.29
C SER A 29 2.20 -31.95 34.13
N ALA A 30 0.97 -31.71 33.64
CA ALA A 30 -0.04 -32.75 33.44
C ALA A 30 0.27 -33.68 32.24
N VAL A 31 0.98 -33.19 31.23
CA VAL A 31 1.33 -33.97 30.01
C VAL A 31 2.49 -34.95 30.24
N SER A 32 3.32 -34.74 31.27
CA SER A 32 4.45 -35.62 31.60
C SER A 32 4.12 -36.79 32.53
N THR A 33 2.84 -37.05 32.84
CA THR A 33 2.41 -38.11 33.77
C THR A 33 2.02 -39.42 33.08
N THR A 34 2.95 -40.03 32.36
CA THR A 34 2.87 -41.46 32.00
C THR A 34 4.24 -42.12 32.10
N THR A 35 4.35 -43.03 33.07
CA THR A 35 5.32 -44.15 33.18
C THR A 35 6.82 -43.84 33.28
N LEU A 36 7.36 -43.78 34.51
CA LEU A 36 8.50 -44.58 35.04
C LEU A 36 8.96 -44.02 36.42
N PRO A 37 9.43 -44.87 37.36
CA PRO A 37 9.84 -44.45 38.70
C PRO A 37 11.19 -43.70 38.65
N PRO A 38 11.49 -42.84 39.64
CA PRO A 38 12.65 -41.97 39.59
C PRO A 38 13.94 -42.77 39.81
N LEU A 39 14.86 -42.67 38.85
CA LEU A 39 16.27 -43.06 39.01
C LEU A 39 17.04 -41.85 39.55
N ASP A 40 17.63 -41.99 40.72
CA ASP A 40 18.46 -40.99 41.39
C ASP A 40 19.69 -40.63 40.54
N ILE A 41 19.66 -39.47 39.88
CA ILE A 41 20.84 -38.87 39.24
C ILE A 41 21.19 -37.57 39.98
N PRO A 42 22.46 -37.34 40.38
CA PRO A 42 22.85 -36.19 41.19
C PRO A 42 22.57 -34.87 40.46
N MET A 43 21.79 -34.01 41.11
CA MET A 43 21.40 -32.67 40.68
C MET A 43 22.63 -31.75 40.62
N THR A 44 23.37 -31.78 39.50
CA THR A 44 24.47 -30.85 39.25
C THR A 44 24.21 -30.07 37.96
N SER A 45 23.93 -28.77 38.15
CA SER A 45 23.92 -27.71 37.14
C SER A 45 22.74 -27.66 36.14
N MET A 46 21.50 -27.65 36.63
CA MET A 46 20.42 -26.97 35.91
C MET A 46 20.53 -25.46 36.15
N LYS A 47 20.99 -24.72 35.15
CA LYS A 47 20.96 -23.25 35.14
C LYS A 47 19.50 -22.82 35.40
N PRO A 48 19.19 -21.96 36.39
CA PRO A 48 17.82 -21.56 36.65
C PRO A 48 17.24 -20.97 35.35
N PRO A 49 15.99 -21.30 35.00
CA PRO A 49 15.37 -20.74 33.80
C PRO A 49 15.54 -19.22 33.89
N SER A 50 15.95 -18.59 32.80
CA SER A 50 16.08 -17.13 32.77
C SER A 50 14.71 -16.53 33.05
N ILE A 51 14.43 -16.19 34.31
CA ILE A 51 13.17 -15.62 34.74
C ILE A 51 13.13 -14.22 34.13
N ILE A 52 12.35 -14.07 33.06
CA ILE A 52 11.97 -12.75 32.55
C ILE A 52 11.37 -11.98 33.73
N PRO A 53 11.91 -10.80 34.09
CA PRO A 53 11.34 -10.01 35.18
C PRO A 53 9.84 -9.84 34.96
N THR A 54 9.04 -9.99 36.02
CA THR A 54 7.56 -9.95 35.92
C THR A 54 7.07 -8.68 35.20
N VAL A 55 7.74 -7.54 35.43
CA VAL A 55 7.47 -6.28 34.73
C VAL A 55 7.69 -6.40 33.22
N GLU A 56 8.78 -7.03 32.77
CA GLU A 56 9.05 -7.26 31.34
C GLU A 56 8.01 -8.22 30.73
N LEU A 57 7.60 -9.25 31.49
CA LEU A 57 6.55 -10.19 31.06
C LEU A 57 5.20 -9.48 30.90
N VAL A 58 4.85 -8.59 31.83
CA VAL A 58 3.59 -7.85 31.83
C VAL A 58 3.54 -6.85 30.68
N LEU A 59 4.59 -6.02 30.54
CA LEU A 59 4.72 -5.08 29.42
C LEU A 59 4.74 -5.81 28.07
N GLY A 60 5.46 -6.94 28.02
CA GLY A 60 5.50 -7.89 26.91
C GLY A 60 4.11 -8.30 26.45
N THR A 61 3.36 -8.89 27.38
CA THR A 61 2.00 -9.41 27.16
C THR A 61 1.04 -8.31 26.75
N ILE A 62 1.04 -7.17 27.46
CA ILE A 62 0.17 -6.03 27.14
C ILE A 62 0.41 -5.56 25.70
N THR A 63 1.66 -5.43 25.29
CA THR A 63 1.95 -4.93 23.94
C THR A 63 1.56 -5.93 22.87
N TYR A 64 1.77 -7.24 23.09
CA TYR A 64 1.23 -8.27 22.19
C TYR A 64 -0.29 -8.17 22.04
N LEU A 65 -1.02 -8.05 23.15
CA LEU A 65 -2.47 -7.90 23.14
C LEU A 65 -2.92 -6.65 22.38
N VAL A 66 -2.20 -5.53 22.53
CA VAL A 66 -2.44 -4.29 21.79
C VAL A 66 -2.17 -4.49 20.29
N ILE A 67 -1.07 -5.15 19.91
CA ILE A 67 -0.75 -5.46 18.50
C ILE A 67 -1.84 -6.35 17.89
N ILE A 68 -2.26 -7.41 18.59
CA ILE A 68 -3.33 -8.32 18.14
C ILE A 68 -4.62 -7.53 17.95
N ALA A 69 -5.05 -6.75 18.94
CA ALA A 69 -6.28 -5.96 18.87
C ALA A 69 -6.26 -4.95 17.73
N MET A 70 -5.16 -4.20 17.56
CA MET A 70 -5.00 -3.25 16.45
C MET A 70 -5.02 -3.95 15.09
N THR A 71 -4.38 -5.12 14.98
CA THR A 71 -4.33 -5.90 13.74
C THR A 71 -5.72 -6.44 13.37
N VAL A 72 -6.45 -7.01 14.33
CA VAL A 72 -7.81 -7.53 14.13
C VAL A 72 -8.77 -6.41 13.76
N VAL A 73 -8.84 -5.34 14.56
CA VAL A 73 -9.75 -4.22 14.33
C VAL A 73 -9.42 -3.52 13.02
N GLY A 74 -8.15 -3.19 12.79
CA GLY A 74 -7.71 -2.45 11.62
C GLY A 74 -7.95 -3.20 10.31
N ASN A 75 -7.58 -4.48 10.25
CA ASN A 75 -7.75 -5.27 9.02
C ASN A 75 -9.21 -5.65 8.77
N THR A 76 -10.01 -5.85 9.83
CA THR A 76 -11.48 -5.98 9.70
C THR A 76 -12.08 -4.70 9.10
N LEU A 77 -11.65 -3.52 9.55
CA LEU A 77 -12.09 -2.24 8.96
C LEU A 77 -11.71 -2.12 7.48
N VAL A 78 -10.53 -2.60 7.07
CA VAL A 78 -10.13 -2.63 5.65
C VAL A 78 -11.10 -3.48 4.83
N VAL A 79 -11.38 -4.72 5.28
CA VAL A 79 -12.31 -5.64 4.61
C VAL A 79 -13.70 -5.00 4.51
N VAL A 80 -14.25 -4.54 5.64
CA VAL A 80 -15.57 -3.89 5.68
C VAL A 80 -15.60 -2.65 4.80
N ALA A 81 -14.55 -1.82 4.78
CA ALA A 81 -14.48 -0.61 3.95
C ALA A 81 -14.54 -0.94 2.45
N VAL A 82 -13.82 -1.98 1.99
CA VAL A 82 -13.83 -2.39 0.58
C VAL A 82 -15.22 -2.88 0.16
N PHE A 83 -15.90 -3.68 0.99
CA PHE A 83 -17.22 -4.24 0.66
C PHE A 83 -18.41 -3.31 0.93
N SER A 84 -18.28 -2.31 1.81
CA SER A 84 -19.37 -1.39 2.18
C SER A 84 -19.31 -0.04 1.44
N TYR A 85 -18.13 0.46 1.09
CA TYR A 85 -17.96 1.79 0.52
C TYR A 85 -17.81 1.75 -1.00
N ARG A 86 -18.84 2.22 -1.74
CA ARG A 86 -18.89 2.17 -3.22
C ARG A 86 -17.61 2.62 -3.94
N PRO A 87 -16.94 3.73 -3.56
CA PRO A 87 -15.68 4.14 -4.21
C PRO A 87 -14.50 3.17 -4.05
N LEU A 88 -14.56 2.27 -3.08
CA LEU A 88 -13.56 1.23 -2.82
C LEU A 88 -13.94 -0.13 -3.43
N LYS A 89 -15.14 -0.30 -4.00
CA LYS A 89 -15.53 -1.52 -4.72
C LYS A 89 -14.88 -1.59 -6.11
N LYS A 90 -13.55 -1.62 -6.14
CA LYS A 90 -12.74 -1.67 -7.36
C LYS A 90 -11.96 -2.97 -7.41
N VAL A 91 -11.73 -3.48 -8.62
CA VAL A 91 -11.06 -4.76 -8.87
C VAL A 91 -9.69 -4.84 -8.19
N GLN A 92 -8.88 -3.78 -8.24
CA GLN A 92 -7.56 -3.77 -7.59
C GLN A 92 -7.61 -3.86 -6.05
N ASN A 93 -8.73 -3.51 -5.43
CA ASN A 93 -8.82 -3.51 -3.96
C ASN A 93 -9.03 -4.91 -3.39
N TYR A 94 -9.32 -5.92 -4.22
CA TYR A 94 -9.35 -7.32 -3.78
C TYR A 94 -7.97 -7.81 -3.33
N PHE A 95 -6.87 -7.26 -3.87
CA PHE A 95 -5.52 -7.54 -3.33
C PHE A 95 -5.37 -7.04 -1.89
N LEU A 96 -5.95 -5.89 -1.55
CA LEU A 96 -5.93 -5.36 -0.18
C LEU A 96 -6.77 -6.20 0.77
N VAL A 97 -7.85 -6.82 0.27
CA VAL A 97 -8.66 -7.78 1.05
C VAL A 97 -7.87 -9.07 1.30
N SER A 98 -7.17 -9.59 0.29
CA SER A 98 -6.31 -10.77 0.44
C SER A 98 -5.18 -10.53 1.46
N LEU A 99 -4.53 -9.36 1.38
CA LEU A 99 -3.52 -8.94 2.37
C LEU A 99 -4.12 -8.77 3.78
N ALA A 100 -5.30 -8.16 3.90
CA ALA A 100 -5.99 -8.06 5.19
C ALA A 100 -6.36 -9.44 5.76
N ALA A 101 -6.70 -10.41 4.89
CA ALA A 101 -7.01 -11.77 5.31
C ALA A 101 -5.77 -12.51 5.85
N SER A 102 -4.59 -12.34 5.23
CA SER A 102 -3.35 -12.90 5.78
C SER A 102 -3.00 -12.27 7.12
N ASP A 103 -3.07 -10.94 7.25
CA ASP A 103 -2.81 -10.24 8.52
C ASP A 103 -3.81 -10.64 9.64
N LEU A 104 -5.09 -10.82 9.32
CA LEU A 104 -6.10 -11.33 10.26
C LEU A 104 -5.78 -12.75 10.70
N ALA A 105 -5.39 -13.63 9.78
CA ALA A 105 -5.00 -15.00 10.10
C ALA A 105 -3.76 -15.04 11.00
N VAL A 106 -2.76 -14.15 10.80
CA VAL A 106 -1.60 -14.04 11.70
C VAL A 106 -2.07 -13.67 13.11
N ALA A 107 -2.95 -12.67 13.24
CA ALA A 107 -3.44 -12.23 14.54
C ALA A 107 -4.29 -13.27 15.27
N ILE A 108 -4.99 -14.15 14.53
CA ILE A 108 -5.89 -15.16 15.10
C ILE A 108 -5.15 -16.48 15.41
N PHE A 109 -4.25 -16.93 14.53
CA PHE A 109 -3.65 -18.27 14.64
C PHE A 109 -2.20 -18.26 15.12
N VAL A 110 -1.43 -17.21 14.82
CA VAL A 110 0.02 -17.19 15.06
C VAL A 110 0.34 -16.38 16.32
N MET A 111 -0.14 -15.14 16.40
CA MET A 111 0.19 -14.26 17.53
C MET A 111 -0.23 -14.83 18.90
N PRO A 112 -1.39 -15.50 19.09
CA PRO A 112 -1.74 -16.07 20.38
C PRO A 112 -0.77 -17.17 20.83
N LEU A 113 -0.27 -18.00 19.91
CA LEU A 113 0.73 -19.04 20.21
C LEU A 113 2.08 -18.43 20.60
N HIS A 114 2.45 -17.31 19.98
CA HIS A 114 3.60 -16.51 20.43
C HIS A 114 3.41 -15.97 21.84
N VAL A 115 2.22 -15.48 22.19
CA VAL A 115 1.92 -14.99 23.54
C VAL A 115 2.04 -16.12 24.56
N VAL A 116 1.50 -17.30 24.28
CA VAL A 116 1.63 -18.48 25.15
C VAL A 116 3.10 -18.86 25.35
N THR A 117 3.88 -18.91 24.27
CA THR A 117 5.32 -19.22 24.34
C THR A 117 6.09 -18.17 25.13
N PHE A 118 5.75 -16.89 24.96
CA PHE A 118 6.35 -15.78 25.71
C PHE A 118 6.02 -15.87 27.21
N LEU A 119 4.77 -16.14 27.58
CA LEU A 119 4.33 -16.33 28.97
C LEU A 119 4.99 -17.55 29.63
N ALA A 120 5.26 -18.60 28.85
CA ALA A 120 6.00 -19.78 29.27
C ALA A 120 7.52 -19.56 29.39
N GLY A 121 8.01 -18.32 29.25
CA GLY A 121 9.44 -18.00 29.35
C GLY A 121 10.26 -18.52 28.17
N GLY A 122 9.65 -18.69 27.00
CA GLY A 122 10.26 -19.25 25.80
C GLY A 122 10.08 -20.77 25.65
N LYS A 123 9.51 -21.43 26.66
CA LYS A 123 9.23 -22.88 26.60
C LYS A 123 8.02 -23.17 25.72
N TRP A 124 8.11 -24.24 24.93
CA TRP A 124 6.98 -24.70 24.12
C TRP A 124 6.21 -25.81 24.83
N LEU A 125 4.89 -25.67 24.94
CA LEU A 125 4.06 -26.51 25.81
C LEU A 125 2.96 -27.29 25.08
N LEU A 126 2.85 -27.13 23.76
CA LEU A 126 1.73 -27.66 22.96
C LEU A 126 2.13 -28.86 22.07
N GLY A 127 3.30 -29.45 22.32
CA GLY A 127 3.81 -30.61 21.59
C GLY A 127 4.29 -30.31 20.17
N VAL A 128 4.94 -31.30 19.56
CA VAL A 128 5.62 -31.20 18.26
C VAL A 128 4.67 -30.85 17.12
N THR A 129 3.52 -31.51 17.04
CA THR A 129 2.55 -31.31 15.96
C THR A 129 2.03 -29.88 15.89
N VAL A 130 1.71 -29.28 17.04
CA VAL A 130 1.26 -27.88 17.09
C VAL A 130 2.41 -26.95 16.75
N CYS A 131 3.65 -27.27 17.15
CA CYS A 131 4.83 -26.49 16.76
C CYS A 131 5.05 -26.48 15.24
N GLN A 132 4.93 -27.64 14.60
CA GLN A 132 5.06 -27.77 13.14
C GLN A 132 3.98 -26.97 12.42
N PHE A 133 2.73 -27.06 12.88
CA PHE A 133 1.63 -26.27 12.33
C PHE A 133 1.87 -24.78 12.52
N PHE A 134 2.25 -24.37 13.73
CA PHE A 134 2.49 -22.97 14.10
C PHE A 134 3.60 -22.33 13.25
N THR A 135 4.76 -22.96 13.20
CA THR A 135 5.91 -22.46 12.43
C THR A 135 5.61 -22.45 10.93
N THR A 136 4.91 -23.47 10.42
CA THR A 136 4.49 -23.50 9.00
C THR A 136 3.48 -22.40 8.70
N ALA A 137 2.48 -22.21 9.57
CA ALA A 137 1.46 -21.18 9.42
C ALA A 137 2.08 -19.76 9.47
N ASP A 138 3.05 -19.53 10.34
CA ASP A 138 3.78 -18.26 10.42
C ASP A 138 4.52 -17.96 9.11
N ILE A 139 5.32 -18.92 8.60
CA ILE A 139 6.00 -18.77 7.31
C ILE A 139 5.00 -18.53 6.18
N LEU A 140 3.93 -19.32 6.11
CA LEU A 140 2.89 -19.24 5.07
C LEU A 140 2.21 -17.87 5.04
N LEU A 141 1.76 -17.39 6.19
CA LEU A 141 1.00 -16.14 6.29
C LEU A 141 1.88 -14.91 6.10
N CYS A 142 3.13 -14.97 6.58
CA CYS A 142 4.14 -13.96 6.26
C CYS A 142 4.44 -13.93 4.76
N THR A 143 4.69 -15.10 4.15
CA THR A 143 4.95 -15.24 2.71
C THR A 143 3.75 -14.74 1.89
N SER A 144 2.53 -15.10 2.27
CA SER A 144 1.30 -14.63 1.62
C SER A 144 1.20 -13.10 1.66
N SER A 145 1.52 -12.48 2.80
CA SER A 145 1.52 -11.03 2.93
C SER A 145 2.55 -10.37 1.99
N ILE A 146 3.76 -10.92 1.91
CA ILE A 146 4.83 -10.41 1.03
C ILE A 146 4.46 -10.55 -0.44
N LEU A 147 3.99 -11.73 -0.85
CA LEU A 147 3.61 -12.01 -2.23
C LEU A 147 2.38 -11.20 -2.66
N ASN A 148 1.43 -10.92 -1.75
CA ASN A 148 0.35 -9.96 -2.02
C ASN A 148 0.89 -8.53 -2.24
N LEU A 149 1.87 -8.06 -1.46
CA LEU A 149 2.52 -6.76 -1.69
C LEU A 149 3.25 -6.72 -3.04
N CYS A 150 3.91 -7.80 -3.43
CA CYS A 150 4.55 -7.96 -4.74
C CYS A 150 3.51 -7.90 -5.87
N ALA A 151 2.40 -8.62 -5.74
CA ALA A 151 1.30 -8.58 -6.70
C ALA A 151 0.70 -7.17 -6.85
N ILE A 152 0.52 -6.45 -5.73
CA ILE A 152 0.07 -5.05 -5.75
C ILE A 152 1.09 -4.18 -6.49
N ALA A 153 2.39 -4.33 -6.20
CA ALA A 153 3.44 -3.57 -6.89
C ALA A 153 3.39 -3.77 -8.42
N LEU A 154 3.26 -5.00 -8.87
CA LEU A 154 3.15 -5.35 -10.29
C LEU A 154 1.86 -4.81 -10.93
N ASP A 155 0.70 -4.93 -10.25
CA ASP A 155 -0.55 -4.32 -10.71
C ASP A 155 -0.43 -2.79 -10.83
N ARG A 156 0.24 -2.12 -9.87
CA ARG A 156 0.52 -0.67 -9.97
C ARG A 156 1.40 -0.34 -11.16
N TYR A 157 2.43 -1.14 -11.41
CA TYR A 157 3.34 -0.96 -12.55
C TYR A 157 2.60 -1.00 -13.88
N TRP A 158 1.82 -2.06 -14.13
CA TRP A 158 1.06 -2.19 -15.37
C TRP A 158 -0.03 -1.14 -15.51
N ALA A 159 -0.70 -0.75 -14.41
CA ALA A 159 -1.70 0.32 -14.42
C ALA A 159 -1.11 1.70 -14.77
N ILE A 160 0.15 1.97 -14.41
CA ILE A 160 0.81 3.26 -14.71
C ILE A 160 1.44 3.27 -16.11
N HIS A 161 2.03 2.16 -16.53
CA HIS A 161 2.70 2.07 -17.83
C HIS A 161 1.71 1.90 -18.99
N ASN A 162 0.65 1.10 -18.81
CA ASN A 162 -0.33 0.78 -19.86
C ASN A 162 -1.77 1.05 -19.39
N PRO A 163 -2.15 2.31 -19.08
CA PRO A 163 -3.38 2.62 -18.36
C PRO A 163 -4.66 2.16 -19.08
N ILE A 164 -4.75 2.29 -20.40
CA ILE A 164 -5.96 1.94 -21.15
C ILE A 164 -6.08 0.42 -21.30
N ASN A 165 -5.07 -0.21 -21.88
CA ASN A 165 -5.07 -1.65 -22.17
C ASN A 165 -5.13 -2.49 -20.87
N TYR A 166 -4.42 -2.06 -19.83
CA TYR A 166 -4.45 -2.78 -18.56
C TYR A 166 -5.77 -2.58 -17.80
N ALA A 167 -6.36 -1.38 -17.82
CA ALA A 167 -7.65 -1.15 -17.17
C ALA A 167 -8.77 -2.00 -17.77
N GLN A 168 -8.74 -2.26 -19.08
CA GLN A 168 -9.69 -3.15 -19.75
C GLN A 168 -9.43 -4.63 -19.41
N LYS A 169 -8.17 -5.05 -19.28
CA LYS A 169 -7.79 -6.43 -18.96
C LYS A 169 -7.96 -6.79 -17.48
N ARG A 170 -7.89 -5.82 -16.57
CA ARG A 170 -7.97 -6.04 -15.12
C ARG A 170 -9.41 -6.36 -14.67
N THR A 171 -9.81 -7.60 -14.91
CA THR A 171 -11.09 -8.17 -14.48
C THR A 171 -10.99 -8.77 -13.07
N THR A 172 -12.13 -8.94 -12.40
CA THR A 172 -12.20 -9.63 -11.10
C THR A 172 -11.64 -11.05 -11.19
N LYS A 173 -11.96 -11.79 -12.27
CA LYS A 173 -11.44 -13.14 -12.51
C LYS A 173 -9.91 -13.15 -12.54
N PHE A 174 -9.29 -12.22 -13.26
CA PHE A 174 -7.84 -12.10 -13.32
C PHE A 174 -7.23 -11.87 -11.93
N VAL A 175 -7.77 -10.91 -11.15
CA VAL A 175 -7.24 -10.62 -9.81
C VAL A 175 -7.41 -11.81 -8.86
N CYS A 176 -8.56 -12.50 -8.88
CA CYS A 176 -8.77 -13.70 -8.07
C CYS A 176 -7.79 -14.82 -8.44
N ILE A 177 -7.48 -15.02 -9.72
CA ILE A 177 -6.46 -16.01 -10.15
C ILE A 177 -5.09 -15.64 -9.60
N VAL A 178 -4.68 -14.36 -9.68
CA VAL A 178 -3.41 -13.91 -9.12
C VAL A 178 -3.36 -14.13 -7.61
N ILE A 179 -4.45 -13.86 -6.88
CA ILE A 179 -4.56 -14.14 -5.44
C ILE A 179 -4.38 -15.63 -5.16
N VAL A 180 -5.06 -16.51 -5.89
CA VAL A 180 -4.91 -17.97 -5.72
C VAL A 180 -3.47 -18.41 -5.97
N ILE A 181 -2.81 -17.90 -7.01
CA ILE A 181 -1.39 -18.18 -7.28
C ILE A 181 -0.52 -17.73 -6.11
N VAL A 182 -0.76 -16.53 -5.55
CA VAL A 182 -0.04 -16.03 -4.37
C VAL A 182 -0.16 -17.00 -3.19
N TRP A 183 -1.37 -17.49 -2.88
CA TRP A 183 -1.58 -18.44 -1.79
C TRP A 183 -0.92 -19.80 -2.07
N ILE A 184 -1.00 -20.33 -3.30
CA ILE A 184 -0.34 -21.58 -3.69
C ILE A 184 1.19 -21.45 -3.56
N LEU A 185 1.79 -20.37 -4.07
CA LEU A 185 3.22 -20.13 -3.93
C LEU A 185 3.65 -20.03 -2.46
N SER A 186 2.81 -19.41 -1.62
CA SER A 186 3.06 -19.32 -0.17
C SER A 186 3.08 -20.70 0.47
N MET A 187 2.13 -21.57 0.12
CA MET A 187 2.07 -22.95 0.60
C MET A 187 3.29 -23.77 0.14
N LEU A 188 3.69 -23.64 -1.13
CA LEU A 188 4.86 -24.35 -1.66
C LEU A 188 6.16 -23.96 -0.95
N ILE A 189 6.28 -22.71 -0.50
CA ILE A 189 7.43 -22.23 0.26
C ILE A 189 7.40 -22.70 1.71
N SER A 190 6.20 -22.78 2.33
CA SER A 190 6.06 -23.05 3.76
C SER A 190 5.94 -24.52 4.14
N VAL A 191 5.40 -25.38 3.28
CA VAL A 191 5.13 -26.80 3.55
C VAL A 191 6.37 -27.72 3.64
N PRO A 192 7.55 -27.46 3.02
CA PRO A 192 8.66 -28.40 3.04
C PRO A 192 9.07 -28.98 4.42
N PRO A 193 9.03 -28.23 5.53
CA PRO A 193 9.31 -28.78 6.85
C PRO A 193 8.28 -29.79 7.34
N ILE A 194 7.07 -29.83 6.81
CA ILE A 194 6.05 -30.84 7.18
C ILE A 194 6.32 -32.16 6.45
N ILE A 195 6.80 -32.13 5.21
CA ILE A 195 7.05 -33.33 4.39
C ILE A 195 8.42 -33.98 4.66
N GLY A 196 9.19 -33.47 5.62
CA GLY A 196 10.47 -34.06 6.04
C GLY A 196 11.72 -33.24 5.70
N TRP A 197 11.61 -32.05 5.08
CA TRP A 197 12.76 -31.18 4.87
C TRP A 197 13.01 -30.28 6.08
N ASN A 198 13.32 -30.92 7.20
CA ASN A 198 13.55 -30.29 8.49
C ASN A 198 14.60 -31.11 9.27
N ASN A 199 15.01 -30.59 10.42
CA ASN A 199 15.87 -31.27 11.37
C ASN A 199 15.22 -31.47 12.75
N TRP A 200 13.91 -31.78 12.79
CA TRP A 200 13.19 -32.07 14.03
C TRP A 200 13.69 -33.41 14.62
N GLN A 201 14.81 -33.40 15.32
CA GLN A 201 15.16 -34.52 16.20
C GLN A 201 14.24 -34.42 17.42
N GLU A 202 13.44 -35.48 17.66
CA GLU A 202 12.45 -35.53 18.76
C GLU A 202 13.05 -35.10 20.11
N ASN A 203 14.31 -35.43 20.36
CA ASN A 203 15.01 -35.13 21.61
C ASN A 203 15.45 -33.65 21.77
N MET A 204 15.42 -32.82 20.72
CA MET A 204 15.75 -31.38 20.81
C MET A 204 14.51 -30.47 20.89
N MET A 205 13.31 -31.03 20.68
CA MET A 205 12.07 -30.26 20.64
C MET A 205 11.37 -30.11 21.99
N GLU A 206 11.84 -30.80 23.02
CA GLU A 206 11.16 -30.87 24.32
C GLU A 206 11.08 -29.51 25.02
N ASP A 207 12.00 -28.58 24.73
CA ASP A 207 12.06 -27.28 25.42
C ASP A 207 11.73 -26.05 24.55
N SER A 208 11.77 -26.14 23.21
CA SER A 208 11.55 -24.95 22.37
C SER A 208 10.94 -25.25 21.00
N CYS A 209 10.04 -24.38 20.55
CA CYS A 209 9.50 -24.39 19.20
C CYS A 209 10.08 -23.23 18.42
N GLY A 210 10.82 -23.54 17.35
CA GLY A 210 11.44 -22.57 16.48
C GLY A 210 11.38 -23.01 15.02
N LEU A 211 11.70 -22.11 14.10
CA LEU A 211 11.80 -22.42 12.67
C LEU A 211 12.88 -23.48 12.42
N SER A 212 12.68 -24.32 11.39
CA SER A 212 13.69 -25.28 10.93
C SER A 212 15.04 -24.59 10.73
N THR A 213 16.11 -25.19 11.27
CA THR A 213 17.48 -24.67 11.15
C THR A 213 18.25 -25.35 10.03
N GLU A 214 17.59 -26.19 9.24
CA GLU A 214 18.17 -26.83 8.07
C GLU A 214 18.60 -25.78 7.03
N LYS A 215 19.91 -25.67 6.78
CA LYS A 215 20.54 -24.59 6.01
C LYS A 215 19.89 -24.39 4.64
N ALA A 216 19.63 -25.47 3.92
CA ALA A 216 19.05 -25.42 2.59
C ALA A 216 17.60 -24.91 2.60
N PHE A 217 16.80 -25.37 3.57
CA PHE A 217 15.42 -24.91 3.74
C PHE A 217 15.37 -23.43 4.15
N VAL A 218 16.24 -22.99 5.06
CA VAL A 218 16.32 -21.59 5.50
C VAL A 218 16.63 -20.67 4.33
N VAL A 219 17.62 -21.02 3.49
CA VAL A 219 17.95 -20.22 2.30
C VAL A 219 16.80 -20.22 1.29
N PHE A 220 16.21 -21.38 1.01
CA PHE A 220 15.08 -21.50 0.09
C PHE A 220 13.88 -20.67 0.54
N SER A 221 13.46 -20.85 1.80
CA SER A 221 12.30 -20.17 2.36
C SER A 221 12.55 -18.67 2.48
N ALA A 222 13.71 -18.21 2.97
CA ALA A 222 14.01 -16.78 3.07
C ALA A 222 14.13 -16.10 1.69
N ALA A 223 14.74 -16.77 0.71
CA ALA A 223 14.85 -16.25 -0.65
C ALA A 223 13.48 -16.12 -1.32
N GLY A 224 12.66 -17.17 -1.27
CA GLY A 224 11.33 -17.21 -1.88
C GLY A 224 10.30 -16.33 -1.17
N SER A 225 10.35 -16.25 0.16
CA SER A 225 9.39 -15.48 0.94
C SER A 225 9.71 -13.99 0.99
N PHE A 226 10.98 -13.60 1.12
CA PHE A 226 11.36 -12.20 1.39
C PHE A 226 12.29 -11.59 0.36
N PHE A 227 13.49 -12.14 0.16
CA PHE A 227 14.53 -11.43 -0.60
C PHE A 227 14.20 -11.29 -2.09
N LEU A 228 13.70 -12.35 -2.76
CA LEU A 228 13.29 -12.27 -4.17
C LEU A 228 12.06 -11.38 -4.37
N PRO A 229 10.95 -11.53 -3.61
CA PRO A 229 9.82 -10.61 -3.71
C PRO A 229 10.20 -9.16 -3.41
N LEU A 230 11.06 -8.91 -2.41
CA LEU A 230 11.55 -7.57 -2.09
C LEU A 230 12.33 -6.97 -3.24
N LEU A 231 13.25 -7.73 -3.86
CA LEU A 231 13.99 -7.28 -5.03
C LEU A 231 13.04 -6.90 -6.17
N VAL A 232 12.03 -7.74 -6.46
CA VAL A 232 11.02 -7.44 -7.49
C VAL A 232 10.26 -6.16 -7.15
N MET A 233 9.79 -6.00 -5.92
CA MET A 233 9.10 -4.80 -5.46
C MET A 233 9.97 -3.55 -5.62
N VAL A 234 11.23 -3.58 -5.18
CA VAL A 234 12.17 -2.46 -5.29
C VAL A 234 12.40 -2.09 -6.76
N VAL A 235 12.73 -3.06 -7.62
CA VAL A 235 12.95 -2.81 -9.06
C VAL A 235 11.71 -2.20 -9.72
N VAL A 236 10.53 -2.73 -9.41
CA VAL A 236 9.25 -2.22 -9.90
C VAL A 236 9.05 -0.76 -9.47
N TYR A 237 9.26 -0.44 -8.20
CA TYR A 237 9.06 0.92 -7.70
C TYR A 237 10.11 1.92 -8.21
N VAL A 238 11.35 1.49 -8.40
CA VAL A 238 12.38 2.29 -9.07
C VAL A 238 11.94 2.61 -10.50
N LYS A 239 11.43 1.63 -11.27
CA LYS A 239 10.89 1.88 -12.62
C LYS A 239 9.69 2.83 -12.61
N ILE A 240 8.76 2.67 -11.68
CA ILE A 240 7.61 3.58 -11.51
C ILE A 240 8.10 5.01 -11.22
N PHE A 241 9.07 5.16 -10.31
CA PHE A 241 9.62 6.46 -9.94
C PHE A 241 10.34 7.14 -11.12
N ILE A 242 11.18 6.41 -11.84
CA ILE A 242 11.87 6.91 -13.04
C ILE A 242 10.87 7.36 -14.09
N SER A 243 9.87 6.53 -14.42
CA SER A 243 8.80 6.85 -15.38
C SER A 243 8.00 8.10 -14.96
N ALA A 244 7.68 8.22 -13.67
CA ALA A 244 7.01 9.41 -13.14
C ALA A 244 7.88 10.67 -13.26
N ARG A 245 9.17 10.58 -12.93
CA ARG A 245 10.14 11.69 -13.01
C ARG A 245 10.39 12.11 -14.45
N GLN A 246 10.54 11.16 -15.38
CA GLN A 246 10.67 11.43 -16.81
C GLN A 246 9.46 12.21 -17.35
N ARG A 247 8.22 11.78 -17.02
CA ARG A 247 7.00 12.51 -17.42
C ARG A 247 6.92 13.91 -16.82
N ILE A 248 7.36 14.11 -15.58
CA ILE A 248 7.43 15.45 -14.98
C ILE A 248 8.43 16.33 -15.73
N ARG A 249 9.61 15.78 -16.08
CA ARG A 249 10.63 16.50 -16.86
C ARG A 249 10.13 16.89 -18.25
N THR A 250 9.50 15.95 -18.98
CA THR A 250 8.93 16.22 -20.32
C THR A 250 7.80 17.24 -20.25
N ASN A 251 6.92 17.17 -19.23
CA ASN A 251 5.86 18.16 -19.06
C ASN A 251 6.42 19.56 -18.73
N ARG A 252 7.46 19.65 -17.88
CA ARG A 252 8.15 20.92 -17.60
C ARG A 252 8.82 21.49 -18.85
N GLY A 253 9.47 20.65 -19.65
CA GLY A 253 10.04 21.05 -20.94
C GLY A 253 8.99 21.56 -21.92
N ARG A 254 7.86 20.84 -22.05
CA ARG A 254 6.75 21.29 -22.90
C ARG A 254 6.11 22.58 -22.40
N SER A 255 5.93 22.73 -21.09
CA SER A 255 5.43 23.99 -20.49
C SER A 255 6.43 25.14 -20.64
N ALA A 256 7.73 24.88 -20.62
CA ALA A 256 8.75 25.90 -20.89
C ALA A 256 8.73 26.32 -22.36
N LEU A 257 8.66 25.36 -23.30
CA LEU A 257 8.55 25.63 -24.74
C LEU A 257 7.30 26.44 -25.07
N MET A 258 6.14 26.09 -24.49
CA MET A 258 4.91 26.87 -24.65
C MET A 258 5.04 28.30 -24.14
N ARG A 259 5.82 28.55 -23.08
CA ARG A 259 6.06 29.91 -22.56
C ARG A 259 6.93 30.74 -23.50
N ILE A 260 7.92 30.12 -24.14
CA ILE A 260 8.78 30.80 -25.13
C ILE A 260 7.98 31.16 -26.38
N GLN A 261 7.20 30.21 -26.91
CA GLN A 261 6.34 30.46 -28.08
C GLN A 261 5.30 31.56 -27.84
N ASN A 262 4.71 31.60 -26.64
CA ASN A 262 3.78 32.68 -26.28
C ASN A 262 4.48 34.02 -26.12
N ALA A 263 5.73 34.06 -25.63
CA ALA A 263 6.50 35.30 -25.52
C ALA A 263 6.91 35.84 -26.90
N GLU A 264 7.35 34.97 -27.82
CA GLU A 264 7.67 35.36 -29.20
C GLU A 264 6.43 35.85 -29.96
N GLY A 265 5.27 35.20 -29.78
CA GLY A 265 4.01 35.64 -30.37
C GLY A 265 3.54 37.01 -29.87
N ASP A 266 3.77 37.31 -28.58
CA ASP A 266 3.42 38.62 -28.00
C ASP A 266 4.37 39.73 -28.51
N ASP A 267 5.66 39.43 -28.68
CA ASP A 267 6.63 40.35 -29.29
C ASP A 267 6.30 40.65 -30.76
N ASP A 268 5.87 39.65 -31.53
CA ASP A 268 5.50 39.84 -32.94
C ASP A 268 4.17 40.60 -33.08
N TYR A 269 3.21 40.31 -32.20
CA TYR A 269 1.96 41.08 -32.11
C TYR A 269 2.22 42.54 -31.71
N ARG A 270 3.16 42.78 -30.79
CA ARG A 270 3.60 44.12 -30.37
C ARG A 270 4.28 44.88 -31.51
N LYS A 271 5.14 44.23 -32.30
CA LYS A 271 5.75 44.84 -33.50
C LYS A 271 4.70 45.20 -34.56
N MET A 272 3.71 44.32 -34.78
CA MET A 272 2.65 44.56 -35.76
C MET A 272 1.66 45.64 -35.32
N SER A 273 1.36 45.76 -34.03
CA SER A 273 0.49 46.84 -33.51
C SER A 273 1.15 48.22 -33.62
N ILE A 274 2.46 48.32 -33.40
CA ILE A 274 3.24 49.55 -33.63
C ILE A 274 3.18 49.95 -35.12
N LYS A 275 3.35 48.99 -36.04
CA LYS A 275 3.21 49.25 -37.49
C LYS A 275 1.79 49.73 -37.86
N ARG A 276 0.73 49.12 -37.30
CA ARG A 276 -0.66 49.55 -37.57
C ARG A 276 -0.96 50.94 -37.01
N ALA A 277 -0.51 51.26 -35.80
CA ALA A 277 -0.70 52.59 -35.22
C ALA A 277 -0.04 53.68 -36.09
N SER A 278 1.13 53.38 -36.67
CA SER A 278 1.81 54.27 -37.62
C SER A 278 1.01 54.47 -38.92
N VAL A 279 0.29 53.44 -39.40
CA VAL A 279 -0.55 53.52 -40.61
C VAL A 279 -1.88 54.23 -40.35
N GLU A 280 -2.47 54.05 -39.17
CA GLU A 280 -3.73 54.73 -38.77
C GLU A 280 -3.49 56.23 -38.54
N SER A 281 -2.34 56.60 -37.99
CA SER A 281 -1.93 58.01 -37.85
C SER A 281 -1.69 58.69 -39.20
N ALA A 282 -1.28 57.93 -40.23
CA ALA A 282 -1.15 58.46 -41.59
C ALA A 282 -2.52 58.64 -42.28
N ARG A 283 -3.52 57.81 -41.95
CA ARG A 283 -4.88 57.87 -42.54
C ARG A 283 -5.76 58.98 -41.96
N THR A 284 -5.44 59.50 -40.77
CA THR A 284 -6.18 60.59 -40.14
C THR A 284 -5.61 61.98 -40.46
N SER A 285 -4.50 62.05 -41.21
CA SER A 285 -3.78 63.29 -41.53
C SER A 285 -3.97 63.80 -42.97
N SER A 286 -4.89 63.24 -43.77
CA SER A 286 -5.07 63.63 -45.18
C SER A 286 -6.48 64.18 -45.47
N ARG A 287 -6.80 65.33 -44.87
CA ARG A 287 -7.55 66.40 -45.56
C ARG A 287 -6.48 67.40 -46.03
N VAL A 288 -6.66 67.94 -47.24
CA VAL A 288 -5.69 68.75 -48.00
C VAL A 288 -4.77 67.89 -48.86
N GLY A 289 -5.00 67.97 -50.18
CA GLY A 289 -4.23 67.24 -51.17
C GLY A 289 -2.99 68.02 -51.60
N GLU A 290 -1.94 67.30 -51.96
CA GLU A 290 -1.04 67.69 -53.04
C GLU A 290 -0.19 66.49 -53.48
N LYS A 291 0.17 66.50 -54.76
CA LYS A 291 0.86 65.44 -55.51
C LYS A 291 2.36 65.45 -55.17
N THR A 292 2.98 64.32 -54.83
CA THR A 292 4.37 64.00 -55.25
C THR A 292 4.72 62.50 -55.01
N PRO A 293 5.48 61.80 -55.88
CA PRO A 293 5.66 60.34 -55.84
C PRO A 293 7.06 59.82 -55.41
N LEU A 294 7.10 58.51 -55.09
CA LEU A 294 8.16 57.47 -55.27
C LEU A 294 9.58 57.62 -54.63
N VAL A 295 9.97 56.61 -53.81
CA VAL A 295 11.30 55.93 -53.81
C VAL A 295 11.17 54.46 -53.32
N ILE A 296 11.89 53.54 -53.96
CA ILE A 296 11.94 52.06 -53.83
C ILE A 296 13.25 51.62 -53.11
N ALA A 297 13.25 50.47 -52.39
CA ALA A 297 14.33 49.46 -52.26
C ALA A 297 13.81 48.28 -51.39
N ASP A 298 13.42 47.11 -51.93
CA ASP A 298 14.14 45.91 -52.41
C ASP A 298 14.58 44.89 -51.33
N GLY A 299 14.34 43.59 -51.58
CA GLY A 299 14.77 42.46 -50.73
C GLY A 299 13.77 41.29 -50.58
N GLN A 300 13.72 40.37 -51.56
CA GLN A 300 12.94 39.12 -51.61
C GLN A 300 13.33 38.08 -50.53
N THR A 301 12.37 37.23 -50.09
CA THR A 301 12.38 35.74 -50.23
C THR A 301 11.02 35.15 -49.81
N THR A 302 10.36 34.43 -50.72
CA THR A 302 9.10 33.65 -50.55
C THR A 302 9.35 32.15 -50.65
N VAL A 303 8.65 31.32 -49.88
CA VAL A 303 8.24 29.96 -50.30
C VAL A 303 6.82 29.64 -49.77
N THR A 304 5.94 29.29 -50.70
CA THR A 304 4.50 28.97 -50.57
C THR A 304 4.24 27.47 -50.70
N THR A 305 3.06 27.00 -50.24
CA THR A 305 2.13 25.96 -50.80
C THR A 305 1.73 24.86 -49.81
N LEU A 306 0.52 24.28 -49.75
CA LEU A 306 -0.81 24.44 -50.37
C LEU A 306 -1.81 23.60 -49.53
N ALA A 307 -3.07 24.01 -49.43
CA ALA A 307 -4.16 23.23 -48.82
C ALA A 307 -4.91 22.39 -49.87
N ALA A 308 -5.45 21.24 -49.48
CA ALA A 308 -6.41 20.48 -50.28
C ALA A 308 -7.68 20.18 -49.45
N HIS A 309 -8.82 20.65 -49.94
CA HIS A 309 -10.17 20.36 -49.51
C HIS A 309 -10.74 19.25 -50.40
N SER A 310 -11.46 18.28 -49.82
CA SER A 310 -12.44 17.44 -50.51
C SER A 310 -13.60 17.15 -49.58
N THR A 311 -14.80 17.55 -49.99
CA THR A 311 -16.12 17.33 -49.38
C THR A 311 -16.83 16.16 -50.05
N ASP A 312 -17.43 15.27 -49.26
CA ASP A 312 -18.74 14.59 -49.44
C ASP A 312 -18.82 13.49 -48.36
N GLY A 313 -19.91 13.21 -47.63
CA GLY A 313 -21.32 13.24 -47.97
C GLY A 313 -21.86 11.84 -47.64
N GLY A 314 -22.56 11.64 -46.52
CA GLY A 314 -23.10 10.32 -46.14
C GLY A 314 -23.64 10.23 -44.72
N SER A 315 -24.95 10.37 -44.57
CA SER A 315 -25.77 10.24 -43.35
C SER A 315 -26.16 8.79 -43.05
N LEU A 316 -26.16 8.35 -41.77
CA LEU A 316 -27.08 7.34 -41.17
C LEU A 316 -26.66 6.99 -39.70
N PRO A 317 -27.56 6.49 -38.83
CA PRO A 317 -28.52 7.25 -38.03
C PRO A 317 -28.21 7.27 -36.51
N LYS A 318 -28.90 8.18 -35.81
CA LYS A 318 -28.90 8.32 -34.34
C LYS A 318 -29.59 7.13 -33.69
N ASP A 319 -28.93 6.52 -32.70
CA ASP A 319 -29.59 5.58 -31.78
C ASP A 319 -29.50 6.09 -30.34
N GLU A 320 -30.66 6.05 -29.69
CA GLU A 320 -30.93 6.57 -28.36
C GLU A 320 -30.25 5.73 -27.28
N THR A 321 -29.66 6.37 -26.27
CA THR A 321 -29.71 5.86 -24.87
C THR A 321 -29.21 6.94 -23.91
N THR A 322 -30.09 7.92 -23.68
CA THR A 322 -29.96 8.87 -22.57
C THR A 322 -30.56 8.22 -21.32
N LYS A 323 -29.74 7.74 -20.37
CA LYS A 323 -30.20 7.49 -18.99
C LYS A 323 -29.22 8.09 -17.97
N HIS A 324 -29.60 9.28 -17.52
CA HIS A 324 -29.58 9.76 -16.13
C HIS A 324 -28.29 9.61 -15.31
N MET A 325 -27.56 10.72 -15.12
CA MET A 325 -27.05 11.11 -13.79
C MET A 325 -26.65 12.60 -13.77
N LYS A 326 -27.60 13.47 -13.36
CA LYS A 326 -27.32 14.81 -12.83
C LYS A 326 -26.68 14.66 -11.45
N TYR A 327 -25.53 15.28 -11.19
CA TYR A 327 -25.21 15.79 -9.86
C TYR A 327 -24.29 17.01 -9.96
N HIS A 328 -24.76 18.09 -9.34
CA HIS A 328 -24.17 19.42 -9.21
C HIS A 328 -22.69 19.40 -8.79
N ASN A 329 -21.88 20.23 -9.44
CA ASN A 329 -20.60 20.67 -8.92
C ASN A 329 -20.67 22.18 -8.70
N ASN A 330 -20.72 22.61 -7.43
CA ASN A 330 -20.62 24.01 -7.04
C ASN A 330 -19.34 24.18 -6.21
N GLY A 331 -18.53 25.17 -6.57
CA GLY A 331 -17.41 25.66 -5.75
C GLY A 331 -16.01 25.38 -6.29
N SER A 332 -15.50 26.28 -7.13
CA SER A 332 -14.10 26.69 -7.03
C SER A 332 -13.91 28.10 -7.55
N CYS A 333 -13.18 28.87 -6.76
CA CYS A 333 -12.80 30.27 -6.89
C CYS A 333 -12.55 30.80 -8.31
N LYS A 334 -13.08 32.00 -8.54
CA LYS A 334 -12.79 32.91 -9.66
C LYS A 334 -11.29 33.22 -9.70
N VAL A 335 -10.63 32.88 -10.80
CA VAL A 335 -9.48 33.62 -11.32
C VAL A 335 -9.93 34.17 -12.66
N LYS A 336 -10.09 35.50 -12.74
CA LYS A 336 -10.42 36.22 -13.98
C LYS A 336 -9.20 36.16 -14.91
N VAL A 337 -9.30 35.40 -15.99
CA VAL A 337 -8.46 35.58 -17.19
C VAL A 337 -9.40 36.03 -18.30
N LYS A 338 -9.08 37.17 -18.91
CA LYS A 338 -9.84 37.80 -20.00
C LYS A 338 -9.92 36.87 -21.21
N ASP A 339 -11.16 36.61 -21.62
CA ASP A 339 -11.68 36.51 -22.98
C ASP A 339 -10.77 35.96 -24.09
N VAL A 340 -10.90 34.65 -24.33
CA VAL A 340 -11.03 34.12 -25.69
C VAL A 340 -12.31 33.29 -25.68
N LYS A 341 -13.27 33.67 -26.52
CA LYS A 341 -14.51 32.93 -26.77
C LYS A 341 -14.15 31.55 -27.29
N GLU A 342 -14.16 30.53 -26.42
CA GLU A 342 -14.24 29.14 -26.86
C GLU A 342 -15.69 28.86 -27.24
N ASP A 343 -15.87 28.61 -28.53
CA ASP A 343 -17.05 28.09 -29.18
C ASP A 343 -17.70 26.95 -28.35
N GLU A 344 -18.97 27.09 -27.99
CA GLU A 344 -19.79 26.04 -27.36
C GLU A 344 -20.17 24.95 -28.39
N GLY A 345 -19.16 24.38 -29.05
CA GLY A 345 -19.27 23.23 -29.93
C GLY A 345 -19.04 21.94 -29.15
N ASN A 346 -19.97 20.98 -29.28
CA ASN A 346 -19.93 19.59 -28.82
C ASN A 346 -18.52 19.13 -28.38
N PRO A 347 -18.25 18.87 -27.08
CA PRO A 347 -16.91 18.60 -26.61
C PRO A 347 -16.33 17.40 -27.36
N ASN A 348 -15.31 17.64 -28.18
CA ASN A 348 -14.67 16.63 -29.01
C ASN A 348 -14.47 15.34 -28.18
N PRO A 349 -15.14 14.20 -28.52
CA PRO A 349 -15.17 13.01 -27.66
C PRO A 349 -13.78 12.55 -27.25
N THR A 350 -12.80 12.74 -28.13
CA THR A 350 -11.38 12.45 -27.87
C THR A 350 -10.77 13.30 -26.75
N ALA A 351 -11.15 14.57 -26.63
CA ALA A 351 -10.68 15.48 -25.57
C ALA A 351 -11.26 15.08 -24.20
N VAL A 352 -12.54 14.68 -24.16
CA VAL A 352 -13.19 14.18 -22.94
C VAL A 352 -12.52 12.89 -22.47
N LEU A 353 -12.25 11.95 -23.39
CA LEU A 353 -11.55 10.70 -23.09
C LEU A 353 -10.12 10.94 -22.58
N ARG A 354 -9.34 11.81 -23.24
CA ARG A 354 -7.99 12.20 -22.78
C ARG A 354 -8.01 12.85 -21.41
N LYS A 355 -9.02 13.69 -21.10
CA LYS A 355 -9.18 14.29 -19.77
C LYS A 355 -9.48 13.24 -18.71
N ARG A 356 -10.36 12.27 -19.00
CA ARG A 356 -10.65 11.14 -18.10
C ARG A 356 -9.43 10.26 -17.87
N GLU A 357 -8.65 9.98 -18.91
CA GLU A 357 -7.40 9.22 -18.82
C GLU A 357 -6.37 9.94 -17.92
N LYS A 358 -6.15 11.24 -18.11
CA LYS A 358 -5.26 12.05 -17.25
C LYS A 358 -5.67 12.00 -15.78
N ILE A 359 -6.97 12.06 -15.48
CA ILE A 359 -7.49 11.95 -14.11
C ILE A 359 -7.25 10.54 -13.56
N SER A 360 -7.48 9.50 -14.35
CA SER A 360 -7.21 8.11 -13.96
C SER A 360 -5.75 7.92 -13.60
N VAL A 361 -4.83 8.32 -14.49
CA VAL A 361 -3.38 8.24 -14.27
C VAL A 361 -2.95 9.02 -13.03
N ALA A 362 -3.51 10.20 -12.78
CA ALA A 362 -3.21 10.97 -11.57
C ALA A 362 -3.65 10.25 -10.29
N LYS A 363 -4.80 9.56 -10.30
CA LYS A 363 -5.26 8.72 -9.18
C LYS A 363 -4.35 7.50 -8.97
N GLU A 364 -3.98 6.82 -10.06
CA GLU A 364 -3.08 5.65 -10.02
C GLU A 364 -1.70 6.03 -9.46
N LYS A 365 -1.16 7.20 -9.82
CA LYS A 365 0.10 7.72 -9.25
C LYS A 365 0.03 7.99 -7.74
N ARG A 366 -1.09 8.53 -7.26
CA ARG A 366 -1.29 8.75 -5.81
C ARG A 366 -1.35 7.42 -5.06
N ALA A 367 -2.05 6.43 -5.63
CA ALA A 367 -2.08 5.08 -5.08
C ALA A 367 -0.68 4.44 -5.03
N ALA A 368 0.12 4.57 -6.10
CA ALA A 368 1.50 4.08 -6.10
C ALA A 368 2.37 4.75 -5.04
N LYS A 369 2.19 6.06 -4.75
CA LYS A 369 2.88 6.71 -3.63
C LYS A 369 2.53 6.04 -2.29
N THR A 370 1.26 5.73 -2.05
CA THR A 370 0.83 5.03 -0.82
C THR A 370 1.50 3.66 -0.70
N ILE A 371 1.49 2.87 -1.76
CA ILE A 371 2.08 1.52 -1.74
C ILE A 371 3.61 1.58 -1.59
N ALA A 372 4.30 2.57 -2.17
CA ALA A 372 5.73 2.76 -1.97
C ALA A 372 6.09 2.95 -0.49
N VAL A 373 5.27 3.71 0.26
CA VAL A 373 5.45 3.88 1.71
C VAL A 373 5.20 2.56 2.44
N ILE A 374 4.16 1.81 2.06
CA ILE A 374 3.86 0.50 2.67
C ILE A 374 5.02 -0.48 2.46
N ILE A 375 5.58 -0.56 1.25
CA ILE A 375 6.72 -1.44 0.97
C ILE A 375 7.95 -1.02 1.77
N PHE A 376 8.21 0.28 1.91
CA PHE A 376 9.31 0.78 2.73
C PHE A 376 9.14 0.37 4.20
N VAL A 377 7.96 0.61 4.78
CA VAL A 377 7.65 0.22 6.16
C VAL A 377 7.76 -1.28 6.34
N PHE A 378 7.21 -2.06 5.41
CA PHE A 378 7.31 -3.51 5.40
C PHE A 378 8.76 -3.99 5.43
N SER A 379 9.58 -3.46 4.52
CA SER A 379 11.00 -3.82 4.41
C SER A 379 11.75 -3.50 5.70
N PHE A 380 11.51 -2.31 6.26
CA PHE A 380 12.12 -1.91 7.52
C PHE A 380 11.73 -2.84 8.67
N CYS A 381 10.47 -3.25 8.71
CA CYS A 381 9.96 -4.09 9.78
C CYS A 381 10.49 -5.53 9.75
N TRP A 382 10.56 -6.12 8.56
CA TRP A 382 10.88 -7.55 8.37
C TRP A 382 12.36 -7.82 8.09
N LEU A 383 13.10 -6.87 7.53
CA LEU A 383 14.51 -7.07 7.16
C LEU A 383 15.38 -7.56 8.34
N PRO A 384 15.30 -7.00 9.56
CA PRO A 384 16.13 -7.47 10.67
C PRO A 384 15.89 -8.94 11.02
N PHE A 385 14.62 -9.37 10.99
CA PHE A 385 14.23 -10.75 11.25
C PHE A 385 14.78 -11.69 10.16
N PHE A 386 14.56 -11.39 8.88
CA PHE A 386 15.01 -12.25 7.79
C PHE A 386 16.54 -12.34 7.69
N VAL A 387 17.25 -11.24 7.99
CA VAL A 387 18.72 -11.26 8.08
C VAL A 387 19.18 -12.17 9.21
N ALA A 388 18.59 -12.05 10.41
CA ALA A 388 18.92 -12.94 11.52
C ALA A 388 18.56 -14.41 11.23
N TYR A 389 17.41 -14.66 10.62
CA TYR A 389 16.94 -15.98 10.23
C TYR A 389 17.91 -16.67 9.27
N VAL A 390 18.42 -15.96 8.26
CA VAL A 390 19.40 -16.50 7.32
C VAL A 390 20.77 -16.67 7.94
N ILE A 391 21.24 -15.76 8.81
CA ILE A 391 22.61 -15.84 9.36
C ILE A 391 22.75 -16.99 10.37
N ARG A 392 21.74 -17.22 11.21
CA ARG A 392 21.82 -18.13 12.37
C ARG A 392 22.32 -19.54 12.02
N PRO A 393 21.78 -20.26 11.01
CA PRO A 393 22.26 -21.59 10.67
C PRO A 393 23.70 -21.64 10.12
N PHE A 394 24.25 -20.51 9.67
CA PHE A 394 25.57 -20.43 9.03
C PHE A 394 26.64 -19.85 9.95
N CYS A 395 26.26 -19.35 11.12
CA CYS A 395 27.18 -18.75 12.09
C CYS A 395 26.88 -19.25 13.50
N GLU A 396 27.52 -20.35 13.90
CA GLU A 396 27.35 -20.97 15.22
C GLU A 396 27.79 -20.08 16.38
N THR A 397 28.71 -19.14 16.12
CA THR A 397 29.20 -18.15 17.10
C THR A 397 28.29 -16.91 17.21
N CYS A 398 27.40 -16.68 16.24
CA CYS A 398 26.51 -15.52 16.21
C CYS A 398 25.29 -15.76 17.11
N LYS A 399 25.45 -15.55 18.43
CA LYS A 399 24.33 -15.63 19.39
C LYS A 399 23.63 -14.28 19.51
N LEU A 400 22.45 -14.15 18.91
CA LEU A 400 21.60 -12.99 19.11
C LEU A 400 21.00 -13.04 20.52
N HIS A 401 21.11 -11.94 21.27
CA HIS A 401 20.50 -11.86 22.60
C HIS A 401 18.98 -12.02 22.50
N ALA A 402 18.36 -12.80 23.39
CA ALA A 402 16.92 -13.14 23.33
C ALA A 402 16.01 -11.90 23.24
N LYS A 403 16.36 -10.80 23.93
CA LYS A 403 15.63 -9.52 23.83
C LYS A 403 15.66 -8.90 22.43
N VAL A 404 16.76 -9.07 21.69
CA VAL A 404 16.89 -8.54 20.31
C VAL A 404 16.09 -9.40 19.34
N GLU A 405 16.12 -10.72 19.51
CA GLU A 405 15.25 -11.63 18.76
C GLU A 405 13.77 -11.29 18.98
N GLN A 406 13.38 -11.13 20.25
CA GLN A 406 12.04 -10.72 20.62
C GLN A 406 11.64 -9.40 19.95
N ALA A 407 12.54 -8.41 19.93
CA ALA A 407 12.31 -7.13 19.28
C ALA A 407 12.13 -7.26 17.76
N PHE A 408 12.90 -8.12 17.08
CA PHE A 408 12.74 -8.36 15.64
C PHE A 408 11.41 -9.02 15.32
N THR A 409 10.99 -10.01 16.10
CA THR A 409 9.68 -10.65 15.98
C THR A 409 8.54 -9.63 16.17
N TRP A 410 8.65 -8.77 17.18
CA TRP A 410 7.65 -7.72 17.42
C TRP A 410 7.57 -6.71 16.28
N LEU A 411 8.73 -6.29 15.78
CA LEU A 411 8.80 -5.36 14.67
C LEU A 411 8.12 -5.93 13.41
N GLY A 412 8.30 -7.23 13.15
CA GLY A 412 7.60 -7.98 12.11
C GLY A 412 6.08 -7.99 12.31
N TYR A 413 5.59 -8.30 13.52
CA TYR A 413 4.15 -8.34 13.79
C TYR A 413 3.46 -6.97 13.83
N ILE A 414 4.18 -5.92 14.24
CA ILE A 414 3.68 -4.55 14.18
C ILE A 414 3.33 -4.17 12.74
N ASN A 415 4.04 -4.68 11.73
CA ASN A 415 3.75 -4.39 10.31
C ASN A 415 2.29 -4.70 9.93
N SER A 416 1.73 -5.82 10.38
CA SER A 416 0.34 -6.20 10.10
C SER A 416 -0.68 -5.21 10.69
N SER A 417 -0.34 -4.55 11.81
CA SER A 417 -1.16 -3.48 12.39
C SER A 417 -1.04 -2.15 11.66
N LEU A 418 0.12 -1.84 11.05
CA LEU A 418 0.41 -0.56 10.39
C LEU A 418 -0.35 -0.37 9.06
N ASN A 419 -0.67 -1.46 8.36
CA ASN A 419 -1.35 -1.44 7.06
C ASN A 419 -2.64 -0.57 7.07
N PRO A 420 -3.65 -0.84 7.92
CA PRO A 420 -4.84 0.00 8.09
C PRO A 420 -4.55 1.48 8.37
N PHE A 421 -3.58 1.79 9.25
CA PHE A 421 -3.20 3.18 9.57
C PHE A 421 -2.64 3.90 8.35
N LEU A 422 -1.76 3.24 7.60
CA LEU A 422 -1.18 3.77 6.37
C LEU A 422 -2.27 4.01 5.31
N TYR A 423 -3.25 3.12 5.18
CA TYR A 423 -4.40 3.37 4.29
C TYR A 423 -5.23 4.59 4.73
N GLY A 424 -5.54 4.72 6.02
CA GLY A 424 -6.31 5.85 6.55
C GLY A 424 -5.59 7.20 6.41
N ILE A 425 -4.26 7.22 6.54
CA ILE A 425 -3.46 8.44 6.41
C ILE A 425 -3.19 8.76 4.94
N LEU A 426 -2.81 7.79 4.12
CA LEU A 426 -2.29 8.06 2.77
C LEU A 426 -3.37 7.97 1.68
N ASN A 427 -4.49 7.28 1.92
CA ASN A 427 -5.55 7.08 0.93
C ASN A 427 -6.86 7.77 1.36
N LEU A 428 -7.21 8.85 0.64
CA LEU A 428 -8.40 9.66 0.93
C LEU A 428 -9.71 8.87 0.87
N GLU A 429 -9.83 7.87 -0.01
CA GLU A 429 -11.04 7.06 -0.11
C GLU A 429 -11.20 6.12 1.09
N PHE A 430 -10.10 5.50 1.55
CA PHE A 430 -10.09 4.73 2.80
C PHE A 430 -10.38 5.61 4.01
N ARG A 431 -9.75 6.79 4.11
CA ARG A 431 -10.04 7.75 5.19
C ARG A 431 -11.53 8.09 5.29
N ARG A 432 -12.18 8.34 4.14
CA ARG A 432 -13.62 8.61 4.06
C ARG A 432 -14.45 7.40 4.46
N ALA A 433 -14.05 6.21 4.03
CA ALA A 433 -14.73 4.96 4.39
C ALA A 433 -14.64 4.69 5.90
N PHE A 434 -13.44 4.79 6.50
CA PHE A 434 -13.23 4.63 7.94
C PHE A 434 -14.02 5.67 8.73
N LYS A 435 -14.01 6.94 8.34
CA LYS A 435 -14.85 7.97 8.98
C LYS A 435 -16.34 7.62 8.92
N LYS A 436 -16.81 7.02 7.82
CA LYS A 436 -18.22 6.59 7.68
C LYS A 436 -18.56 5.40 8.56
N ILE A 437 -17.62 4.46 8.74
CA ILE A 437 -17.82 3.25 9.55
C ILE A 437 -17.71 3.57 11.05
N LEU A 438 -16.66 4.30 11.45
CA LEU A 438 -16.36 4.60 12.86
C LEU A 438 -17.20 5.78 13.41
N CYS A 439 -17.62 6.71 12.55
CA CYS A 439 -18.39 7.89 12.97
C CYS A 439 -19.66 8.07 12.13
N PRO A 440 -20.63 7.13 12.17
CA PRO A 440 -21.84 7.20 11.36
C PRO A 440 -22.67 8.45 11.66
N LYS A 441 -22.77 8.86 12.94
CA LYS A 441 -23.47 10.08 13.37
C LYS A 441 -22.92 11.34 12.71
N ALA A 442 -21.59 11.51 12.71
CA ALA A 442 -20.93 12.66 12.09
C ALA A 442 -21.18 12.72 10.56
N VAL A 443 -21.25 11.57 9.89
CA VAL A 443 -21.58 11.53 8.45
C VAL A 443 -23.06 11.84 8.20
N LEU A 444 -23.97 11.39 9.06
CA LEU A 444 -25.40 11.73 8.99
C LEU A 444 -25.63 13.23 9.24
N GLU A 445 -24.97 13.82 10.23
CA GLU A 445 -25.01 15.26 10.49
C GLU A 445 -24.46 16.06 9.31
N GLN A 446 -23.35 15.63 8.72
CA GLN A 446 -22.79 16.28 7.54
C GLN A 446 -23.73 16.19 6.33
N ARG A 447 -24.48 15.09 6.17
CA ARG A 447 -25.53 14.96 5.16
C ARG A 447 -26.72 15.86 5.46
N ARG A 448 -27.19 15.91 6.70
CA ARG A 448 -28.29 16.78 7.14
C ARG A 448 -27.96 18.24 6.87
N ARG A 449 -26.78 18.71 7.28
CA ARG A 449 -26.30 20.08 7.00
C ARG A 449 -26.24 20.41 5.51
N ARG A 450 -25.88 19.43 4.66
CA ARG A 450 -25.86 19.62 3.20
C ARG A 450 -27.26 19.70 2.59
N MET A 451 -28.22 18.92 3.10
CA MET A 451 -29.61 18.99 2.66
C MET A 451 -30.26 20.31 3.12
N SER A 452 -30.00 20.75 4.35
CA SER A 452 -30.48 22.05 4.85
C SER A 452 -29.81 23.26 4.19
N ALA A 453 -28.69 23.07 3.49
CA ALA A 453 -27.98 24.12 2.75
C ALA A 453 -28.32 24.14 1.25
N GLN A 454 -29.19 23.25 0.77
CA GLN A 454 -29.74 23.35 -0.57
C GLN A 454 -30.99 24.27 -0.50
N PRO A 455 -31.01 25.39 -1.25
CA PRO A 455 -32.15 26.30 -1.30
C PRO A 455 -33.37 25.68 -1.98
#